data_AF-A0AAX3VDT2-F1
#
_entry.id   AF-A0AAX3VDT2-F1
#
_cell.length_a   1.000
_cell.length_b   1.000
_cell.length_c   1.000
_cell.angle_alpha   90.00
_cell.angle_beta   90.00
_cell.angle_gamma   90.00
#
_symmetry.space_group_name_H-M   'P 1'
#
loop_
_entity.id
_entity.type
_entity.pdbx_description
1 polymer ?
#
loop_
_entity_poly.entity_id
_entity_poly.type
_entity_poly.pdbx_seq_one_letter_code
_entity_poly.pdbx_strand_id
1 'polypeptide(L)'
;MTATLRSGSMTVLGDVAVVFDDGSRIRWARTGGNRWTLSEHWPNAEEGAAIERHRARGGCLLVVSDGRPITADAFASEVPLGAGASQGADVVELSVDHFDWLPELVRARGTAFLQEQADRWNGLPALLRPAVVLDTAIDEPFTPGQITFALLAPGISRSRIERELVDYLAFVRGGGAAAGRRSA
;
A
#
# COMPACT_ATOMS: atom_id res chain seq x y z
N MET A 1 -9.15 5.25 22.62
CA MET A 1 -9.79 4.01 22.13
C MET A 1 -9.64 3.97 20.63
N THR A 2 -8.74 3.13 20.12
CA THR A 2 -8.40 3.06 18.69
C THR A 2 -9.37 2.09 18.03
N ALA A 3 -10.38 2.61 17.34
CA ALA A 3 -11.25 1.79 16.52
C ALA A 3 -10.43 1.26 15.34
N THR A 4 -10.05 -0.02 15.38
CA THR A 4 -9.34 -0.67 14.27
C THR A 4 -10.39 -1.16 13.29
N LEU A 5 -10.63 -0.42 12.22
CA LEU A 5 -11.45 -0.90 11.11
C LEU A 5 -10.50 -1.59 10.11
N ARG A 6 -10.69 -2.89 9.91
CA ARG A 6 -9.92 -3.69 8.95
C ARG A 6 -10.80 -3.97 7.74
N SER A 7 -10.39 -3.51 6.57
CA SER A 7 -10.95 -3.94 5.29
C SER A 7 -9.81 -4.34 4.38
N GLY A 8 -9.62 -5.63 4.14
CA GLY A 8 -8.67 -6.21 3.18
C GLY A 8 -7.28 -5.57 3.17
N SER A 9 -7.10 -4.49 2.42
CA SER A 9 -5.84 -3.77 2.19
C SER A 9 -5.68 -2.47 2.99
N MET A 10 -6.61 -2.15 3.89
CA MET A 10 -6.61 -0.92 4.71
C MET A 10 -6.80 -1.21 6.21
N THR A 11 -5.99 -0.54 7.04
CA THR A 11 -6.12 -0.51 8.51
C THR A 11 -6.07 0.94 9.00
N VAL A 12 -7.02 1.34 9.85
CA VAL A 12 -7.03 2.70 10.45
C VAL A 12 -6.45 2.67 11.86
N LEU A 13 -5.48 3.54 12.13
CA LEU A 13 -4.81 3.74 13.42
C LEU A 13 -4.91 5.22 13.82
N GLY A 14 -5.90 5.54 14.66
CA GLY A 14 -6.20 6.91 15.03
C GLY A 14 -6.68 7.70 13.80
N ASP A 15 -5.94 8.74 13.43
CA ASP A 15 -6.16 9.62 12.28
C ASP A 15 -5.37 9.20 11.02
N VAL A 16 -4.56 8.12 11.07
CA VAL A 16 -3.86 7.59 9.90
C VAL A 16 -4.55 6.34 9.37
N ALA A 17 -4.93 6.36 8.10
CA ALA A 17 -5.33 5.17 7.36
C ALA A 17 -4.12 4.61 6.61
N VAL A 18 -3.82 3.35 6.87
CA VAL A 18 -2.66 2.64 6.35
C VAL A 18 -3.17 1.72 5.26
N VAL A 19 -2.69 1.94 4.05
CA VAL A 19 -3.15 1.25 2.84
C VAL A 19 -1.99 0.49 2.25
N PHE A 20 -2.18 -0.80 1.98
CA PHE A 20 -1.19 -1.63 1.29
C PHE A 20 -1.51 -1.67 -0.21
N ASP A 21 -0.59 -1.15 -1.01
CA ASP A 21 -0.63 -1.17 -2.47
C ASP A 21 0.27 -2.31 -2.97
N ASP A 22 -0.22 -3.54 -2.79
CA ASP A 22 0.49 -4.80 -3.05
C ASP A 22 -0.42 -5.84 -3.74
N GLY A 23 0.04 -7.09 -3.86
CA GLY A 23 -0.71 -8.22 -4.43
C GLY A 23 -2.12 -8.44 -3.83
N SER A 24 -2.40 -7.95 -2.62
CA SER A 24 -3.74 -8.03 -2.00
C SER A 24 -4.81 -7.21 -2.73
N ARG A 25 -4.41 -6.38 -3.70
CA ARG A 25 -5.32 -5.64 -4.56
C ARG A 25 -6.07 -6.49 -5.55
N ILE A 26 -5.55 -7.66 -5.93
CA ILE A 26 -6.24 -8.62 -6.79
C ILE A 26 -6.99 -9.61 -5.89
N ARG A 27 -8.32 -9.51 -5.86
CA ARG A 27 -9.15 -10.29 -4.93
C ARG A 27 -9.92 -11.40 -5.63
N TRP A 28 -9.82 -12.58 -5.04
CA TRP A 28 -10.48 -13.78 -5.49
C TRP A 28 -11.67 -14.10 -4.58
N ALA A 29 -12.81 -14.45 -5.18
CA ALA A 29 -13.97 -14.94 -4.46
C ALA A 29 -14.33 -16.35 -4.93
N ARG A 30 -14.86 -17.15 -4.01
CA ARG A 30 -15.34 -18.49 -4.29
C ARG A 30 -16.79 -18.44 -4.73
N THR A 31 -17.08 -18.83 -5.97
CA THR A 31 -18.42 -18.78 -6.57
C THR A 31 -19.01 -20.19 -6.69
N GLY A 32 -19.34 -20.79 -5.55
CA GLY A 32 -19.95 -22.13 -5.47
C GLY A 32 -19.00 -23.27 -5.89
N GLY A 33 -19.10 -24.43 -5.22
CA GLY A 33 -18.22 -25.57 -5.51
C GLY A 33 -16.73 -25.27 -5.27
N ASN A 34 -15.84 -25.73 -6.16
CA ASN A 34 -14.38 -25.50 -6.12
C ASN A 34 -13.90 -24.40 -7.08
N ARG A 35 -14.78 -23.53 -7.55
CA ARG A 35 -14.42 -22.48 -8.52
C ARG A 35 -14.05 -21.18 -7.82
N TRP A 36 -12.93 -20.61 -8.23
CA TRP A 36 -12.54 -19.24 -7.91
C TRP A 36 -12.85 -18.33 -9.09
N THR A 37 -13.25 -17.11 -8.79
CA THR A 37 -13.45 -16.06 -9.78
C THR A 37 -12.85 -14.78 -9.25
N LEU A 38 -12.24 -13.99 -10.14
CA LEU A 38 -11.83 -12.64 -9.81
C LEU A 38 -13.07 -11.87 -9.34
N SER A 39 -13.07 -11.41 -8.09
CA SER A 39 -14.24 -10.77 -7.51
C SER A 39 -14.26 -9.30 -7.90
N GLU A 40 -13.24 -8.55 -7.47
CA GLU A 40 -13.07 -7.11 -7.68
C GLU A 40 -11.60 -6.74 -7.49
N HIS A 41 -11.18 -5.62 -8.07
CA HIS A 41 -9.90 -5.00 -7.72
C HIS A 41 -10.10 -4.07 -6.52
N TRP A 42 -9.14 -4.06 -5.60
CA TRP A 42 -9.09 -3.05 -4.55
C TRP A 42 -8.54 -1.72 -5.10
N PRO A 43 -9.08 -0.57 -4.68
CA PRO A 43 -10.28 -0.39 -3.86
C PRO A 43 -11.56 -0.58 -4.69
N ASN A 44 -12.57 -1.21 -4.09
CA ASN A 44 -13.92 -1.14 -4.65
C ASN A 44 -14.61 0.20 -4.32
N ALA A 45 -15.83 0.42 -4.82
CA ALA A 45 -16.54 1.69 -4.64
C ALA A 45 -16.77 2.06 -3.16
N GLU A 46 -17.07 1.09 -2.29
CA GLU A 46 -17.28 1.32 -0.87
C GLU A 46 -15.97 1.70 -0.17
N GLU A 47 -14.88 0.99 -0.49
CA GLU A 47 -13.55 1.22 0.08
C GLU A 47 -12.96 2.55 -0.40
N GLY A 48 -13.12 2.89 -1.68
CA GLY A 48 -12.77 4.19 -2.23
C GLY A 48 -13.53 5.32 -1.52
N ALA A 49 -14.84 5.15 -1.32
CA ALA A 49 -15.63 6.11 -0.55
C ALA A 49 -15.22 6.18 0.93
N ALA A 50 -14.73 5.09 1.52
CA ALA A 50 -14.21 5.08 2.89
C ALA A 50 -12.91 5.88 3.01
N ILE A 51 -11.99 5.72 2.05
CA ILE A 51 -10.76 6.50 1.96
C ILE A 51 -11.07 7.99 1.83
N GLU A 52 -11.95 8.36 0.90
CA GLU A 52 -12.30 9.76 0.69
C GLU A 52 -13.02 10.37 1.91
N ARG A 53 -13.89 9.61 2.59
CA ARG A 53 -14.50 10.05 3.85
C ARG A 53 -13.46 10.26 4.96
N HIS A 54 -12.44 9.41 5.04
CA HIS A 54 -11.36 9.57 6.02
C HIS A 54 -10.57 10.86 5.75
N ARG A 55 -10.21 11.11 4.49
CA ARG A 55 -9.51 12.34 4.06
C ARG A 55 -10.33 13.59 4.33
N ALA A 56 -11.60 13.58 3.98
CA ALA A 56 -12.50 14.72 4.18
C ALA A 56 -12.65 15.12 5.66
N ARG A 57 -12.37 14.20 6.60
CA ARG A 57 -12.38 14.46 8.05
C ARG A 57 -11.01 14.91 8.59
N GLY A 58 -10.05 15.18 7.72
CA GLY A 58 -8.67 15.53 8.09
C GLY A 58 -7.79 14.31 8.38
N GLY A 59 -8.26 13.10 8.08
CA GLY A 59 -7.45 11.90 8.22
C GLY A 59 -6.32 11.83 7.19
N CYS A 60 -5.17 11.33 7.61
CA CYS A 60 -3.98 11.16 6.77
C CYS A 60 -3.96 9.75 6.18
N LEU A 61 -3.31 9.57 5.04
CA LEU A 61 -3.02 8.25 4.47
C LEU A 61 -1.53 7.95 4.46
N LEU A 62 -1.19 6.73 4.87
CA LEU A 62 0.10 6.10 4.64
C LEU A 62 -0.10 4.98 3.62
N VAL A 63 0.35 5.18 2.40
CA VAL A 63 0.31 4.18 1.32
C VAL A 63 1.62 3.41 1.32
N VAL A 64 1.54 2.12 1.54
CA VAL A 64 2.66 1.20 1.75
C VAL A 64 2.74 0.24 0.57
N SER A 65 3.88 0.18 -0.10
CA SER A 65 4.14 -0.75 -1.20
C SER A 65 5.40 -1.58 -0.90
N ASP A 66 5.54 -2.74 -1.52
CA ASP A 66 6.78 -3.52 -1.53
C ASP A 66 7.63 -3.30 -2.81
N GLY A 67 7.16 -2.41 -3.69
CA GLY A 67 7.80 -2.02 -4.95
C GLY A 67 7.78 -3.10 -6.03
N ARG A 68 7.09 -4.22 -5.79
CA ARG A 68 6.98 -5.31 -6.77
C ARG A 68 5.77 -5.08 -7.68
N PRO A 69 5.85 -5.42 -8.97
CA PRO A 69 4.68 -5.43 -9.84
C PRO A 69 3.52 -6.18 -9.19
N ILE A 70 2.32 -5.57 -9.20
CA ILE A 70 1.11 -6.18 -8.68
C ILE A 70 0.53 -7.07 -9.78
N THR A 71 0.99 -8.32 -9.83
CA THR A 71 0.53 -9.30 -10.81
C THR A 71 -0.08 -10.54 -10.17
N ALA A 72 -0.95 -11.22 -10.90
CA ALA A 72 -1.49 -12.53 -10.54
C ALA A 72 -1.78 -13.37 -11.78
N ASP A 73 -1.34 -14.62 -11.77
CA ASP A 73 -1.71 -15.60 -12.78
C ASP A 73 -3.11 -16.17 -12.50
N ALA A 74 -3.92 -16.31 -13.55
CA ALA A 74 -5.29 -16.78 -13.47
C ALA A 74 -5.65 -17.66 -14.65
N PHE A 75 -6.57 -18.61 -14.49
CA PHE A 75 -7.14 -19.25 -15.67
C PHE A 75 -8.08 -18.28 -16.39
N ALA A 76 -8.09 -18.29 -17.72
CA ALA A 76 -9.01 -17.44 -18.50
C ALA A 76 -10.49 -17.66 -18.11
N SER A 77 -10.83 -18.86 -17.63
CA SER A 77 -12.17 -19.21 -17.15
C SER A 77 -12.56 -18.63 -15.78
N GLU A 78 -11.60 -18.05 -15.05
CA GLU A 78 -11.76 -17.45 -13.72
C GLU A 78 -11.84 -15.91 -13.79
N VAL A 79 -11.54 -15.34 -14.97
CA VAL A 79 -11.56 -13.90 -15.24
C VAL A 79 -12.85 -13.55 -16.00
N PRO A 80 -13.62 -12.53 -15.55
CA PRO A 80 -14.80 -12.06 -16.28
C PRO A 80 -14.47 -11.69 -17.74
N LEU A 81 -15.36 -12.09 -18.66
CA LEU A 81 -15.24 -11.72 -20.07
C LEU A 81 -15.19 -10.19 -20.21
N GLY A 82 -14.09 -9.67 -20.75
CA GLY A 82 -13.87 -8.22 -20.96
C GLY A 82 -12.72 -7.61 -20.15
N ALA A 83 -12.14 -8.33 -19.18
CA ALA A 83 -11.00 -7.83 -18.38
C ALA A 83 -9.62 -8.05 -19.05
N GLY A 84 -9.56 -8.01 -20.39
CA GLY A 84 -8.29 -8.12 -21.14
C GLY A 84 -7.77 -9.54 -21.40
N ALA A 85 -8.55 -10.58 -21.12
CA ALA A 85 -8.17 -11.95 -21.45
C ALA A 85 -8.03 -12.13 -22.98
N SER A 86 -6.80 -12.41 -23.45
CA SER A 86 -6.58 -12.80 -24.85
C SER A 86 -7.29 -14.13 -25.12
N GLN A 87 -8.20 -14.13 -26.09
CA GLN A 87 -8.89 -15.35 -26.52
C GLN A 87 -7.85 -16.32 -27.12
N GLY A 88 -7.47 -17.36 -26.38
CA GLY A 88 -6.57 -18.42 -26.85
C GLY A 88 -5.57 -18.98 -25.83
N ALA A 89 -5.38 -18.32 -24.68
CA ALA A 89 -4.51 -18.83 -23.61
C ALA A 89 -5.33 -19.41 -22.45
N ASP A 90 -4.92 -20.58 -21.94
CA ASP A 90 -5.54 -21.20 -20.75
C ASP A 90 -5.24 -20.39 -19.48
N VAL A 91 -4.06 -19.77 -19.41
CA VAL A 91 -3.60 -18.92 -18.30
C VAL A 91 -3.38 -17.50 -18.80
N VAL A 92 -3.86 -16.52 -18.05
CA VAL A 92 -3.71 -15.08 -18.27
C VAL A 92 -3.04 -14.42 -17.07
N GLU A 93 -2.16 -13.45 -17.32
CA GLU A 93 -1.56 -12.63 -16.27
C GLU A 93 -2.42 -11.37 -16.07
N LEU A 94 -2.87 -11.14 -14.85
CA LEU A 94 -3.54 -9.91 -14.44
C LEU A 94 -2.51 -8.95 -13.86
N SER A 95 -2.53 -7.70 -14.28
CA SER A 95 -1.66 -6.64 -13.76
C SER A 95 -2.50 -5.46 -13.26
N VAL A 96 -2.12 -4.92 -12.11
CA VAL A 96 -2.67 -3.67 -11.57
C VAL A 96 -1.54 -2.67 -11.40
N ASP A 97 -1.74 -1.45 -11.87
CA ASP A 97 -0.75 -0.39 -11.71
C ASP A 97 -0.73 0.11 -10.26
N HIS A 98 0.48 0.34 -9.74
CA HIS A 98 0.63 1.01 -8.45
C HIS A 98 -0.05 2.37 -8.46
N PHE A 99 -0.79 2.66 -7.38
CA PHE A 99 -1.43 3.97 -7.14
C PHE A 99 -2.44 4.44 -8.21
N ASP A 100 -2.91 3.58 -9.10
CA ASP A 100 -3.98 3.87 -10.08
C ASP A 100 -5.27 4.40 -9.45
N TRP A 101 -5.56 4.05 -8.19
CA TRP A 101 -6.72 4.53 -7.45
C TRP A 101 -6.54 5.94 -6.86
N LEU A 102 -5.34 6.51 -6.92
CA LEU A 102 -5.03 7.87 -6.44
C LEU A 102 -5.25 8.93 -7.52
N PRO A 103 -5.50 10.20 -7.14
CA PRO A 103 -5.50 11.32 -8.06
C PRO A 103 -4.18 11.42 -8.83
N GLU A 104 -4.23 11.83 -10.10
CA GLU A 104 -3.09 11.79 -11.03
C GLU A 104 -1.80 12.41 -10.46
N LEU A 105 -1.88 13.59 -9.84
CA LEU A 105 -0.71 14.25 -9.25
C LEU A 105 -0.10 13.45 -8.08
N VAL A 106 -0.95 12.81 -7.27
CA VAL A 106 -0.52 11.98 -6.14
C VAL A 106 0.07 10.67 -6.64
N ARG A 107 -0.56 10.06 -7.66
CA ARG A 107 -0.06 8.88 -8.35
C ARG A 107 1.34 9.14 -8.91
N ALA A 108 1.53 10.22 -9.67
CA ALA A 108 2.83 10.59 -10.23
C ALA A 108 3.92 10.73 -9.16
N ARG A 109 3.60 11.35 -8.02
CA ARG A 109 4.52 11.45 -6.88
C ARG A 109 4.86 10.07 -6.29
N GLY A 110 3.85 9.21 -6.10
CA GLY A 110 4.06 7.85 -5.60
C GLY A 110 4.94 7.02 -6.52
N THR A 111 4.69 7.09 -7.83
CA THR A 111 5.49 6.41 -8.86
C THR A 111 6.93 6.91 -8.86
N ALA A 112 7.13 8.24 -8.78
CA ALA A 112 8.47 8.82 -8.69
C ALA A 112 9.22 8.37 -7.42
N PHE A 113 8.53 8.32 -6.27
CA PHE A 113 9.08 7.80 -5.02
C PHE A 113 9.51 6.34 -5.16
N LEU A 114 8.67 5.46 -5.73
CA LEU A 114 9.03 4.05 -5.94
C LEU A 114 10.26 3.90 -6.83
N GLN A 115 10.31 4.67 -7.93
CA GLN A 115 11.46 4.65 -8.85
C GLN A 115 12.75 5.09 -8.14
N GLU A 116 12.71 6.20 -7.40
CA GLU A 116 13.86 6.70 -6.63
C GLU A 116 14.38 5.66 -5.63
N GLN A 117 13.46 5.01 -4.90
CA GLN A 117 13.85 4.01 -3.91
C GLN A 117 14.37 2.72 -4.55
N ALA A 118 13.83 2.31 -5.70
CA ALA A 118 14.34 1.17 -6.46
C ALA A 118 15.80 1.41 -6.88
N ASP A 119 16.11 2.60 -7.42
CA ASP A 119 17.45 2.98 -7.82
C ASP A 119 18.41 3.01 -6.61
N ARG A 120 17.95 3.56 -5.49
CA ARG A 120 18.72 3.60 -4.24
C ARG A 120 19.03 2.22 -3.68
N TRP A 121 18.05 1.31 -3.68
CA TRP A 121 18.23 -0.05 -3.16
C TRP A 121 19.14 -0.90 -4.03
N ASN A 122 19.12 -0.71 -5.35
CA ASN A 122 20.04 -1.36 -6.26
C ASN A 122 21.51 -1.00 -5.96
N GLY A 123 21.76 0.20 -5.42
CA GLY A 123 23.08 0.65 -4.98
C GLY A 123 23.50 0.22 -3.56
N LEU A 124 22.60 -0.35 -2.75
CA LEU A 124 22.85 -0.67 -1.34
C LEU A 124 22.88 -2.19 -1.07
N PRO A 125 23.90 -2.70 -0.35
CA PRO A 125 23.88 -4.06 0.19
C PRO A 125 22.63 -4.31 1.04
N ALA A 126 22.06 -5.51 0.97
CA ALA A 126 20.80 -5.84 1.64
C ALA A 126 20.79 -5.53 3.15
N LEU A 127 21.92 -5.73 3.84
CA LEU A 127 22.06 -5.47 5.28
C LEU A 127 21.98 -3.99 5.67
N LEU A 128 22.18 -3.07 4.72
CA LEU A 128 22.12 -1.63 4.97
C LEU A 128 20.78 -1.02 4.53
N ARG A 129 19.84 -1.84 4.04
CA ARG A 129 18.53 -1.37 3.61
C ARG A 129 17.62 -1.19 4.83
N PRO A 130 17.06 0.01 5.06
CA PRO A 130 16.06 0.20 6.11
C PRO A 130 14.86 -0.73 5.86
N ALA A 131 14.25 -1.25 6.93
CA ALA A 131 13.08 -2.13 6.82
C ALA A 131 11.87 -1.43 6.19
N VAL A 132 11.74 -0.13 6.45
CA VAL A 132 10.72 0.76 5.88
C VAL A 132 11.40 2.07 5.49
N VAL A 133 11.10 2.56 4.30
CA VAL A 133 11.51 3.89 3.84
C VAL A 133 10.26 4.74 3.65
N LEU A 134 10.21 5.93 4.24
CA LEU A 134 9.14 6.90 4.00
C LEU A 134 9.53 7.88 2.91
N ASP A 135 8.52 8.42 2.24
CA ASP A 135 8.65 9.58 1.37
C ASP A 135 9.11 10.80 2.17
N THR A 136 10.39 11.16 2.00
CA THR A 136 11.02 12.32 2.63
C THR A 136 10.84 13.61 1.85
N ALA A 137 10.15 13.59 0.71
CA ALA A 137 9.79 14.83 0.00
C ALA A 137 8.73 15.65 0.76
N ILE A 138 8.16 15.08 1.83
CA ILE A 138 7.18 15.71 2.71
C ILE A 138 7.81 15.90 4.09
N ASP A 139 8.00 17.15 4.50
CA ASP A 139 8.61 17.48 5.80
C ASP A 139 7.76 16.98 6.98
N GLU A 140 6.42 17.03 6.84
CA GLU A 140 5.48 16.59 7.86
C GLU A 140 4.54 15.49 7.32
N PRO A 141 4.96 14.22 7.34
CA PRO A 141 4.28 13.11 6.66
C PRO A 141 2.91 12.75 7.24
N PHE A 142 2.53 13.29 8.39
CA PHE A 142 1.27 13.00 9.08
C PHE A 142 0.42 14.25 9.34
N THR A 143 0.55 15.26 8.48
CA THR A 143 -0.33 16.43 8.48
C THR A 143 -1.75 16.08 7.99
N PRO A 144 -2.81 16.72 8.53
CA PRO A 144 -4.18 16.42 8.16
C PRO A 144 -4.42 16.44 6.64
N GLY A 145 -5.02 15.37 6.11
CA GLY A 145 -5.32 15.23 4.68
C GLY A 145 -4.12 14.84 3.80
N GLN A 146 -2.92 14.71 4.39
CA GLN A 146 -1.71 14.32 3.67
C GLN A 146 -1.78 12.85 3.28
N ILE A 147 -1.30 12.56 2.07
CA ILE A 147 -0.97 11.22 1.62
C ILE A 147 0.55 11.11 1.66
N THR A 148 1.08 10.06 2.28
CA THR A 148 2.51 9.77 2.38
C THR A 148 2.77 8.37 1.87
N PHE A 149 3.88 8.18 1.17
CA PHE A 149 4.27 6.88 0.65
C PHE A 149 5.32 6.21 1.54
N ALA A 150 5.29 4.88 1.57
CA ALA A 150 6.27 4.04 2.23
C ALA A 150 6.62 2.84 1.36
N LEU A 151 7.90 2.45 1.40
CA LEU A 151 8.40 1.26 0.74
C LEU A 151 8.90 0.24 1.79
N LEU A 152 8.46 -1.01 1.66
CA LEU A 152 8.84 -2.12 2.53
C LEU A 152 10.00 -2.91 1.94
N ALA A 153 11.06 -3.12 2.75
CA ALA A 153 12.20 -3.93 2.33
C ALA A 153 11.78 -5.37 2.00
N PRO A 154 12.45 -6.04 1.05
CA PRO A 154 12.18 -7.44 0.74
C PRO A 154 12.27 -8.31 1.99
N GLY A 155 11.26 -9.16 2.20
CA GLY A 155 11.18 -10.05 3.36
C GLY A 155 10.50 -9.43 4.59
N ILE A 156 10.16 -8.15 4.56
CA ILE A 156 9.31 -7.52 5.56
C ILE A 156 7.85 -7.82 5.22
N SER A 157 7.17 -8.56 6.11
CA SER A 157 5.77 -8.91 5.90
C SER A 157 4.82 -7.81 6.36
N ARG A 158 3.69 -7.69 5.66
CA ARG A 158 2.57 -6.85 6.07
C ARG A 158 2.18 -7.04 7.54
N SER A 159 2.08 -8.28 8.02
CA SER A 159 1.70 -8.55 9.42
C SER A 159 2.75 -8.06 10.43
N ARG A 160 4.03 -8.02 10.04
CA ARG A 160 5.07 -7.40 10.88
C ARG A 160 4.85 -5.90 10.98
N ILE A 161 4.63 -5.27 9.84
CA ILE A 161 4.37 -3.84 9.72
C ILE A 161 3.10 -3.44 10.48
N GLU A 162 2.00 -4.16 10.33
CA GLU A 162 0.77 -3.92 11.10
C GLU A 162 0.95 -4.03 12.62
N ARG A 163 1.83 -4.93 13.10
CA ARG A 163 2.15 -5.06 14.54
C ARG A 163 3.02 -3.91 15.04
N GLU A 164 4.04 -3.55 14.27
CA GLU A 164 5.02 -2.51 14.63
C GLU A 164 4.51 -1.10 14.31
N LEU A 165 3.41 -0.97 13.56
CA LEU A 165 2.95 0.32 13.03
C LEU A 165 2.52 1.29 14.11
N VAL A 166 1.93 0.79 15.20
CA VAL A 166 1.50 1.64 16.32
C VAL A 166 2.74 2.27 16.96
N ASP A 167 3.78 1.48 17.20
CA ASP A 167 5.03 1.95 17.78
C ASP A 167 5.79 2.86 16.82
N TYR A 168 5.76 2.54 15.52
CA TYR A 168 6.36 3.36 14.48
C TYR A 168 5.67 4.72 14.34
N LEU A 169 4.34 4.75 14.23
CA LEU A 169 3.58 5.99 14.17
C LEU A 169 3.75 6.81 15.45
N ALA A 170 3.80 6.17 16.62
CA ALA A 170 4.10 6.83 17.88
C ALA A 170 5.51 7.44 17.88
N PHE A 171 6.51 6.72 17.36
CA PHE A 171 7.89 7.21 17.24
C PHE A 171 7.98 8.42 16.29
N VAL A 172 7.39 8.34 15.10
CA VAL A 172 7.46 9.44 14.13
C VAL A 172 6.67 10.68 14.61
N ARG A 173 5.52 10.47 15.27
CA ARG A 173 4.69 11.57 15.83
C ARG A 173 5.23 12.18 17.11
N GLY A 174 5.93 11.39 17.93
CA GLY A 174 6.61 11.87 19.13
C GLY A 174 7.78 12.81 18.83
N GLY A 175 8.10 13.01 17.54
CA GLY A 175 9.36 13.56 17.09
C GLY A 175 10.49 12.61 17.45
N GLY A 176 11.65 12.75 16.81
CA GLY A 176 12.90 12.24 17.35
C GLY A 176 13.27 12.90 18.69
N ALA A 177 12.42 12.85 19.72
CA ALA A 177 12.62 13.48 21.02
C ALA A 177 13.79 12.88 21.82
N ALA A 178 14.47 11.86 21.27
CA ALA A 178 15.70 11.29 21.82
C ALA A 178 16.87 11.18 20.82
N ALA A 179 16.79 11.69 19.58
CA ALA A 179 17.87 11.55 18.59
C ALA A 179 18.69 12.83 18.34
N GLY A 180 18.46 13.91 19.12
CA GLY A 180 19.25 15.15 19.00
C GLY A 180 19.63 15.83 20.32
N ARG A 181 19.30 15.24 21.48
CA ARG A 181 19.71 15.78 22.79
C ARG A 181 20.45 14.73 23.61
N ARG A 182 21.73 14.60 23.31
CA ARG A 182 22.88 14.17 24.15
C ARG A 182 24.09 14.19 23.22
N SER A 183 25.23 14.80 23.46
CA SER A 183 25.82 15.71 24.45
C SER A 183 27.19 15.98 23.82
N ALA A 184 27.53 17.21 23.45
CA ALA A 184 28.45 18.11 24.15
C ALA A 184 29.49 18.58 23.12
#